data_AF-A0A948SZG6-F1
#
_entry.id   AF-A0A948SZG6-F1
#
_cell.length_a   1.000
_cell.length_b   1.000
_cell.length_c   1.000
_cell.angle_alpha   90.00
_cell.angle_beta   90.00
_cell.angle_gamma   90.00
#
_symmetry.space_group_name_H-M   'P 1'
#
loop_
_entity.id
_entity.type
_entity.pdbx_description
1 polymer ?
#
loop_
_entity_poly.entity_id
_entity_poly.type
_entity_poly.pdbx_seq_one_letter_code
_entity_poly.pdbx_strand_id
1 'polypeptide(L)'
;MSSIFDAQSKPAILKPASENIHLDMPRNPQIIKPAISSQKEKGSSGGWNAVAVLLAVAALSGTAYSVLGLLEAQQLQEGLESRQHKLMGFSQSLEARSQSYAQELDSVRQTLDSMQSERLDLQKEVNRSRIEISNLEKTVLAIQEKTRKFDEFMTQIASAPAQNAAAEAAAAAAPSSNPEIKAVDLNQVPSAAQAPQPEITVSDEARVTPQEAPLLNQPQVMTINRKFNFVVVNAGLNHSLKMGDRLRIERAGKSIAAVEIEKLYDSFSAATIVEEKSGDPIQEGDSVEKA
;
A
#
# COMPACT_ATOMS: atom_id res chain seq x y z
N MET A 1 -26.42 -9.99 24.92
CA MET A 1 -24.98 -9.95 24.64
C MET A 1 -24.73 -8.78 23.73
N SER A 2 -23.81 -7.92 24.14
CA SER A 2 -23.79 -6.49 23.89
C SER A 2 -23.32 -6.09 22.49
N SER A 3 -23.96 -5.04 21.99
CA SER A 3 -23.62 -4.26 20.80
C SER A 3 -22.22 -3.63 20.93
N ILE A 4 -21.28 -4.02 20.05
CA ILE A 4 -19.91 -3.48 19.93
C ILE A 4 -19.58 -3.17 18.45
N PHE A 5 -20.52 -2.62 17.69
CA PHE A 5 -20.23 -2.18 16.32
C PHE A 5 -20.88 -0.83 16.05
N ASP A 6 -20.30 0.20 16.67
CA ASP A 6 -20.55 1.59 16.26
C ASP A 6 -19.31 2.43 16.56
N ALA A 7 -18.26 2.22 15.76
CA ALA A 7 -17.11 3.11 15.69
C ALA A 7 -17.03 3.65 14.26
N GLN A 8 -17.71 4.78 14.09
CA GLN A 8 -17.68 5.62 12.91
C GLN A 8 -16.24 5.92 12.47
N SER A 9 -15.83 5.38 11.34
CA SER A 9 -14.70 5.89 10.57
C SER A 9 -15.11 7.22 9.93
N LYS A 10 -14.85 8.34 10.62
CA LYS A 10 -14.90 9.67 10.00
C LYS A 10 -13.86 9.70 8.87
N PRO A 11 -14.25 9.94 7.60
CA PRO A 11 -13.27 10.19 6.55
C PRO A 11 -12.54 11.50 6.89
N ALA A 12 -11.22 11.42 7.03
CA ALA A 12 -10.38 12.59 7.16
C ALA A 12 -10.49 13.38 5.85
N ILE A 13 -11.19 14.50 5.89
CA ILE A 13 -11.24 15.48 4.80
C ILE A 13 -9.81 16.03 4.66
N LEU A 14 -9.07 15.48 3.69
CA LEU A 14 -7.80 16.03 3.23
C LEU A 14 -8.04 17.47 2.78
N LYS A 15 -7.58 18.42 3.60
CA LYS A 15 -7.53 19.83 3.21
C LYS A 15 -6.59 19.92 2.00
N PRO A 16 -7.03 20.48 0.85
CA PRO A 16 -6.13 20.70 -0.26
C PRO A 16 -5.02 21.65 0.19
N ALA A 17 -3.78 21.27 -0.07
CA ALA A 17 -2.62 22.11 0.16
C ALA A 17 -2.83 23.43 -0.59
N SER A 18 -3.06 24.51 0.15
CA SER A 18 -3.11 25.85 -0.39
C SER A 18 -1.72 26.23 -0.86
N GLU A 19 -1.43 25.93 -2.11
CA GLU A 19 -0.25 26.39 -2.83
C GLU A 19 -0.34 27.92 -2.90
N ASN A 20 0.44 28.60 -2.05
CA ASN A 20 0.57 30.05 -2.02
C ASN A 20 1.22 30.51 -3.33
N ILE A 21 0.40 30.75 -4.36
CA ILE A 21 0.83 31.43 -5.57
C ILE A 21 1.02 32.91 -5.19
N HIS A 22 2.23 33.25 -4.76
CA HIS A 22 2.67 34.62 -4.58
C HIS A 22 2.81 35.26 -5.97
N LEU A 23 1.73 35.90 -6.45
CA LEU A 23 1.78 36.74 -7.65
C LEU A 23 2.65 37.96 -7.35
N ASP A 24 3.93 37.86 -7.72
CA ASP A 24 4.87 38.97 -7.72
C ASP A 24 4.43 39.94 -8.84
N MET A 25 3.75 41.02 -8.47
CA MET A 25 3.37 42.08 -9.40
C MET A 25 4.58 42.99 -9.69
N PRO A 26 4.90 43.28 -10.95
CA PRO A 26 5.99 44.19 -11.27
C PRO A 26 5.67 45.61 -10.78
N ARG A 27 6.62 46.17 -10.01
CA ARG A 27 6.58 47.54 -9.51
C ARG A 27 6.52 48.54 -10.66
N ASN A 28 5.54 49.44 -10.55
CA ASN A 28 5.28 50.60 -11.39
C ASN A 28 6.54 51.48 -11.57
N PRO A 29 7.03 51.75 -12.80
CA PRO A 29 8.17 52.63 -13.02
C PRO A 29 7.79 54.09 -12.72
N GLN A 30 8.53 54.73 -11.81
CA GLN A 30 8.31 56.13 -11.46
C GLN A 30 8.61 57.04 -12.67
N ILE A 31 7.60 57.83 -13.05
CA ILE A 31 7.66 58.83 -14.12
C ILE A 31 8.58 59.96 -13.69
N ILE A 32 9.75 60.06 -14.31
CA ILE A 32 10.71 61.15 -14.14
C ILE A 32 10.16 62.39 -14.87
N LYS A 33 9.82 63.44 -14.12
CA LYS A 33 9.41 64.74 -14.67
C LYS A 33 10.63 65.50 -15.20
N PRO A 34 10.68 65.93 -16.47
CA PRO A 34 11.76 66.78 -16.95
C PRO A 34 11.59 68.22 -16.42
N ALA A 35 12.66 68.76 -15.85
CA ALA A 35 12.75 70.16 -15.44
C ALA A 35 12.92 71.05 -16.69
N ILE A 36 11.91 71.86 -16.98
CA ILE A 36 11.93 72.82 -18.10
C ILE A 36 12.57 74.11 -17.59
N SER A 37 13.81 74.39 -18.01
CA SER A 37 14.46 75.68 -17.76
C SER A 37 14.03 76.71 -18.81
N SER A 38 13.37 77.78 -18.38
CA SER A 38 13.00 78.91 -19.24
C SER A 38 14.20 79.80 -19.54
N GLN A 39 14.64 79.84 -20.80
CA GLN A 39 15.51 80.89 -21.34
C GLN A 39 14.67 81.92 -22.10
N LYS A 40 14.83 83.18 -21.71
CA LYS A 40 14.14 84.37 -22.24
C LYS A 40 15.07 85.06 -23.22
N GLU A 41 14.89 84.86 -24.53
CA GLU A 41 15.62 85.61 -25.55
C GLU A 41 14.80 86.77 -26.12
N LYS A 42 15.50 87.92 -26.22
CA LYS A 42 15.03 89.18 -26.79
C LYS A 42 15.07 89.11 -28.32
N GLY A 43 14.11 89.79 -28.94
CA GLY A 43 13.79 89.71 -30.36
C GLY A 43 14.91 90.11 -31.32
N SER A 44 14.95 89.37 -32.43
CA SER A 44 15.66 89.71 -33.67
C SER A 44 14.73 89.43 -34.85
N SER A 45 14.52 90.45 -35.67
CA SER A 45 13.59 90.51 -36.78
C SER A 45 14.11 89.76 -38.02
N GLY A 46 14.03 88.42 -37.99
CA GLY A 46 14.30 87.50 -39.10
C GLY A 46 13.23 86.41 -39.25
N GLY A 47 11.95 86.79 -39.11
CA GLY A 47 10.84 85.92 -38.71
C GLY A 47 10.41 84.77 -39.63
N TRP A 48 10.77 84.74 -40.91
CA TRP A 48 10.25 83.70 -41.83
C TRP A 48 11.08 82.41 -41.84
N ASN A 49 12.42 82.51 -41.74
CA ASN A 49 13.28 81.33 -41.71
C ASN A 49 13.18 80.59 -40.39
N ALA A 50 12.97 81.30 -39.28
CA ALA A 50 12.74 80.69 -37.96
C ALA A 50 11.42 79.89 -37.90
N VAL A 51 10.36 80.39 -38.53
CA VAL A 51 9.08 79.69 -38.62
C VAL A 51 9.17 78.41 -39.46
N ALA A 52 9.92 78.44 -40.57
CA ALA A 52 10.14 77.26 -41.40
C ALA A 52 10.92 76.15 -40.67
N VAL A 53 11.95 76.52 -39.89
CA VAL A 53 12.71 75.56 -39.07
C VAL A 53 11.85 74.98 -37.96
N LEU A 54 11.03 75.80 -37.27
CA LEU A 54 10.10 75.32 -36.24
C LEU A 54 9.06 74.34 -36.80
N LEU A 55 8.51 74.59 -37.99
CA LEU A 55 7.58 73.67 -38.66
C LEU A 55 8.24 72.35 -39.06
N ALA A 56 9.48 72.38 -39.54
CA ALA A 56 10.23 71.16 -39.86
C ALA A 56 10.53 70.32 -38.61
N VAL A 57 10.90 70.96 -37.50
CA VAL A 57 11.13 70.28 -36.21
C VAL A 57 9.82 69.70 -35.67
N ALA A 58 8.71 70.45 -35.77
CA ALA A 58 7.39 69.95 -35.36
C ALA A 58 6.99 68.71 -36.19
N ALA A 59 7.17 68.73 -37.51
CA ALA A 59 6.86 67.60 -38.38
C ALA A 59 7.70 66.35 -38.06
N LEU A 60 9.02 66.51 -37.85
CA LEU A 60 9.92 65.41 -37.50
C LEU A 60 9.63 64.85 -36.09
N SER A 61 9.28 65.71 -35.14
CA SER A 61 8.89 65.25 -33.80
C SER A 61 7.59 64.44 -33.85
N GLY A 62 6.60 64.88 -34.64
CA GLY A 62 5.33 64.16 -34.82
C GLY A 62 5.50 62.77 -35.44
N THR A 63 6.37 62.63 -36.45
CA THR A 63 6.65 61.31 -37.05
C THR A 63 7.40 60.39 -36.07
N ALA A 64 8.35 60.91 -35.29
CA ALA A 64 9.05 60.14 -34.27
C ALA A 64 8.09 59.58 -33.20
N TYR A 65 7.15 60.40 -32.70
CA TYR A 65 6.13 59.92 -31.74
C TYR A 65 5.19 58.88 -32.34
N SER A 66 4.83 59.03 -33.63
CA SER A 66 3.96 58.07 -34.33
C SER A 66 4.62 56.69 -34.48
N VAL A 67 5.91 56.65 -34.82
CA VAL A 67 6.67 55.40 -34.95
C VAL A 67 6.88 54.74 -33.58
N LEU A 68 7.16 55.53 -32.54
CA LEU A 68 7.32 55.00 -31.19
C LEU A 68 6.02 54.38 -30.67
N GLY A 69 4.87 55.03 -30.91
CA GLY A 69 3.56 54.50 -30.54
C GLY A 69 3.18 53.23 -31.30
N LEU A 70 3.57 53.12 -32.58
CA LEU A 70 3.35 51.90 -33.37
C LEU A 70 4.17 50.72 -32.83
N LEU A 71 5.42 50.97 -32.41
CA LEU A 71 6.28 49.95 -31.82
C LEU A 71 5.74 49.45 -30.47
N GLU A 72 5.26 50.36 -29.62
CA GLU A 72 4.64 50.01 -28.33
C GLU A 72 3.35 49.22 -28.53
N ALA A 73 2.53 49.59 -29.52
CA ALA A 73 1.32 48.85 -29.88
C ALA A 73 1.63 47.41 -30.34
N GLN A 74 2.72 47.20 -31.09
CA GLN A 74 3.15 45.85 -31.48
C GLN A 74 3.55 45.00 -30.28
N GLN A 75 4.34 45.55 -29.35
CA GLN A 75 4.73 44.82 -28.13
C GLN A 75 3.53 44.46 -27.26
N LEU A 76 2.53 45.35 -27.21
CA LEU A 76 1.30 45.13 -26.45
C LEU A 76 0.45 44.03 -27.08
N GLN A 77 0.41 43.96 -28.41
CA GLN A 77 -0.28 42.90 -29.15
C GLN A 77 0.39 41.54 -28.95
N GLU A 78 1.72 41.44 -29.09
CA GLU A 78 2.46 40.21 -28.80
C GLU A 78 2.26 39.75 -27.34
N GLY A 79 2.21 40.72 -26.42
CA GLY A 79 1.91 40.47 -25.01
C GLY A 79 0.51 39.91 -24.77
N LEU A 80 -0.50 40.41 -25.49
CA LEU A 80 -1.88 39.92 -25.42
C LEU A 80 -2.01 38.51 -26.00
N GLU A 81 -1.38 38.23 -27.14
CA GLU A 81 -1.40 36.91 -27.76
C GLU A 81 -0.72 35.85 -26.87
N SER A 82 0.43 36.18 -26.28
CA SER A 82 1.10 35.32 -25.29
C SER A 82 0.21 35.06 -24.06
N ARG A 83 -0.49 36.06 -23.55
CA ARG A 83 -1.44 35.88 -22.44
C ARG A 83 -2.63 35.02 -22.83
N GLN A 84 -3.18 35.21 -24.03
CA GLN A 84 -4.27 34.39 -24.54
C GLN A 84 -3.84 32.93 -24.70
N HIS A 85 -2.66 32.68 -25.25
CA HIS A 85 -2.10 31.34 -25.37
C HIS A 85 -1.86 30.69 -24.00
N LYS A 86 -1.35 31.44 -23.01
CA LYS A 86 -1.19 30.96 -21.63
C LYS A 86 -2.51 30.60 -20.99
N LEU A 87 -3.56 31.42 -21.16
CA LEU A 87 -4.89 31.14 -20.64
C LEU A 87 -5.52 29.92 -21.31
N MET A 88 -5.35 29.77 -22.62
CA MET A 88 -5.83 28.60 -23.36
C MET A 88 -5.13 27.31 -22.88
N GLY A 89 -3.80 27.34 -22.73
CA GLY A 89 -3.05 26.22 -22.18
C GLY A 89 -3.44 25.89 -20.73
N PHE A 90 -3.69 26.91 -19.91
CA PHE A 90 -4.17 26.71 -18.55
C PHE A 90 -5.56 26.07 -18.52
N SER A 91 -6.50 26.55 -19.35
CA SER A 91 -7.84 25.96 -19.48
C SER A 91 -7.78 24.50 -19.90
N GLN A 92 -6.96 24.17 -20.91
CA GLN A 92 -6.78 22.79 -21.38
C GLN A 92 -6.17 21.89 -20.30
N SER A 93 -5.21 22.41 -19.53
CA SER A 93 -4.60 21.67 -18.41
C SER A 93 -5.61 21.42 -17.28
N LEU A 94 -6.51 22.36 -17.02
CA LEU A 94 -7.54 22.26 -15.99
C LEU A 94 -8.62 21.25 -16.41
N GLU A 95 -9.01 21.25 -17.68
CA GLU A 95 -9.93 20.28 -18.25
C GLU A 95 -9.34 18.86 -18.22
N ALA A 96 -8.06 18.70 -18.61
CA ALA A 96 -7.37 17.41 -18.53
C ALA A 96 -7.29 16.87 -17.10
N ARG A 97 -7.00 17.73 -16.11
CA ARG A 97 -7.03 17.36 -14.69
C ARG A 97 -8.44 16.99 -14.22
N SER A 98 -9.47 17.70 -14.67
CA SER A 98 -10.85 17.36 -14.34
C SER A 98 -11.24 15.98 -14.87
N GLN A 99 -10.80 15.63 -16.08
CA GLN A 99 -11.05 14.32 -16.67
C GLN A 99 -10.29 13.21 -15.93
N SER A 100 -9.04 13.45 -15.52
CA SER A 100 -8.28 12.46 -14.74
C SER A 100 -8.93 12.19 -13.38
N TYR A 101 -9.44 13.23 -12.70
CA TYR A 101 -10.17 13.03 -11.45
C TYR A 101 -11.47 12.26 -11.62
N ALA A 102 -12.19 12.48 -12.74
CA ALA A 102 -13.39 11.70 -13.04
C ALA A 102 -13.06 10.21 -13.22
N GLN A 103 -12.00 9.89 -13.95
CA GLN A 103 -11.52 8.52 -14.13
C GLN A 103 -11.07 7.88 -12.81
N GLU A 104 -10.37 8.62 -11.97
CA GLU A 104 -9.94 8.15 -10.65
C GLU A 104 -11.16 7.83 -9.76
N LEU A 105 -12.18 8.69 -9.74
CA LEU A 105 -13.42 8.44 -9.00
C LEU A 105 -14.16 7.19 -9.48
N ASP A 106 -14.20 6.94 -10.79
CA ASP A 106 -14.81 5.73 -11.34
C ASP A 106 -14.03 4.48 -10.96
N SER A 107 -12.69 4.53 -10.99
CA SER A 107 -11.84 3.41 -10.57
C SER A 107 -11.98 3.09 -9.07
N VAL A 108 -12.10 4.12 -8.22
CA VAL A 108 -12.32 3.97 -6.79
C VAL A 108 -13.70 3.37 -6.51
N ARG A 109 -14.74 3.82 -7.23
CA ARG A 109 -16.08 3.23 -7.14
C ARG A 109 -16.08 1.75 -7.52
N GLN A 110 -15.45 1.40 -8.64
CA GLN A 110 -15.33 0.01 -9.08
C GLN A 110 -14.61 -0.86 -8.04
N THR A 111 -13.58 -0.31 -7.39
CA THR A 111 -12.85 -1.00 -6.29
C THR A 111 -13.73 -1.17 -5.06
N LEU A 112 -14.56 -0.19 -4.72
CA LEU A 112 -15.48 -0.27 -3.59
C LEU A 112 -16.55 -1.34 -3.84
N ASP A 113 -17.10 -1.38 -5.05
CA ASP A 113 -18.09 -2.39 -5.46
C ASP A 113 -17.48 -3.80 -5.44
N SER A 114 -16.23 -3.97 -5.91
CA SER A 114 -15.55 -5.27 -5.87
C SER A 114 -15.30 -5.73 -4.43
N MET A 115 -14.80 -4.87 -3.55
CA MET A 115 -14.59 -5.18 -2.13
C MET A 115 -15.91 -5.50 -1.40
N GLN A 116 -17.01 -4.85 -1.78
CA GLN A 116 -18.34 -5.17 -1.23
C GLN A 116 -18.81 -6.55 -1.68
N SER A 117 -18.62 -6.90 -2.95
CA SER A 117 -18.98 -8.22 -3.46
C SER A 117 -18.16 -9.33 -2.81
N GLU A 118 -16.85 -9.14 -2.65
CA GLU A 118 -15.96 -10.06 -1.95
C GLU A 118 -16.38 -10.27 -0.49
N ARG A 119 -16.76 -9.20 0.21
CA ARG A 119 -17.28 -9.30 1.58
C ARG A 119 -18.55 -10.13 1.67
N LEU A 120 -19.47 -9.97 0.73
CA LEU A 120 -20.70 -10.77 0.69
C LEU A 120 -20.40 -12.23 0.45
N ASP A 121 -19.45 -12.55 -0.42
CA ASP A 121 -19.07 -13.93 -0.72
C ASP A 121 -18.32 -14.59 0.44
N LEU A 122 -17.39 -13.88 1.08
CA LEU A 122 -16.76 -14.33 2.32
C LEU A 122 -17.79 -14.55 3.44
N GLN A 123 -18.79 -13.68 3.56
CA GLN A 123 -19.86 -13.85 4.54
C GLN A 123 -20.72 -15.09 4.26
N LYS A 124 -21.02 -15.39 2.99
CA LYS A 124 -21.71 -16.63 2.61
C LYS A 124 -20.85 -17.85 2.95
N GLU A 125 -19.55 -17.80 2.67
CA GLU A 125 -18.63 -18.90 2.96
C GLU A 125 -18.52 -19.16 4.45
N VAL A 126 -18.36 -18.12 5.28
CA VAL A 126 -18.37 -18.24 6.75
C VAL A 126 -19.67 -18.86 7.25
N ASN A 127 -20.83 -18.46 6.71
CA ASN A 127 -22.11 -19.05 7.06
C ASN A 127 -22.23 -20.52 6.64
N ARG A 128 -21.70 -20.87 5.45
CA ARG A 128 -21.64 -22.24 4.97
C ARG A 128 -20.78 -23.12 5.86
N SER A 129 -19.55 -22.70 6.16
CA SER A 129 -18.65 -23.42 7.07
C SER A 129 -19.28 -23.58 8.46
N ARG A 130 -20.00 -22.58 8.95
CA ARG A 130 -20.70 -22.67 10.25
C ARG A 130 -21.79 -23.74 10.25
N ILE A 131 -22.54 -23.89 9.15
CA ILE A 131 -23.54 -24.95 8.99
C ILE A 131 -22.86 -26.32 8.92
N GLU A 132 -21.77 -26.44 8.16
CA GLU A 132 -20.99 -27.68 8.03
C GLU A 132 -20.40 -28.12 9.37
N ILE A 133 -19.83 -27.20 10.16
CA ILE A 133 -19.34 -27.47 11.52
C ILE A 133 -20.47 -27.97 12.41
N SER A 134 -21.64 -27.32 12.39
CA SER A 134 -22.79 -27.77 13.19
C SER A 134 -23.28 -29.17 12.78
N ASN A 135 -23.20 -29.52 11.50
CA ASN A 135 -23.54 -30.86 11.03
C ASN A 135 -22.49 -31.90 11.46
N LEU A 136 -21.20 -31.57 11.39
CA LEU A 136 -20.12 -32.43 11.88
C LEU A 136 -20.18 -32.65 13.39
N GLU A 137 -20.53 -31.63 14.17
CA GLU A 137 -20.75 -31.78 15.61
C GLU A 137 -21.86 -32.79 15.92
N LYS A 138 -22.97 -32.73 15.16
CA LYS A 138 -24.07 -33.70 15.30
C LYS A 138 -23.65 -35.12 14.91
N THR A 139 -22.84 -35.30 13.86
CA THR A 139 -22.36 -36.63 13.47
C THR A 139 -21.39 -37.20 14.49
N VAL A 140 -20.51 -36.37 15.06
CA VAL A 140 -19.60 -36.78 16.15
C VAL A 140 -20.40 -37.23 17.37
N LEU A 141 -21.43 -36.48 17.79
CA LEU A 141 -22.31 -36.89 18.89
C LEU A 141 -23.05 -38.21 18.60
N ALA A 142 -23.56 -38.39 17.39
CA ALA A 142 -24.25 -39.63 17.00
C ALA A 142 -23.29 -40.84 16.96
N ILE A 143 -22.04 -40.64 16.54
CA ILE A 143 -21.00 -41.69 16.57
C ILE A 143 -20.67 -42.03 18.02
N GLN A 144 -20.46 -41.04 18.90
CA GLN A 144 -20.19 -41.27 20.32
C GLN A 144 -21.31 -42.06 21.00
N GLU A 145 -22.58 -41.75 20.70
CA GLU A 145 -23.72 -42.51 21.22
C GLU A 145 -23.71 -43.97 20.72
N LYS A 146 -23.39 -44.20 19.45
CA LYS A 146 -23.26 -45.55 18.89
C LYS A 146 -22.12 -46.34 19.52
N THR A 147 -20.96 -45.71 19.71
CA THR A 147 -19.81 -46.33 20.39
C THR A 147 -20.19 -46.76 21.80
N ARG A 148 -20.86 -45.87 22.56
CA ARG A 148 -21.33 -46.20 23.90
C ARG A 148 -22.31 -47.39 23.92
N LYS A 149 -23.29 -47.41 23.01
CA LYS A 149 -24.23 -48.55 22.89
C LYS A 149 -23.53 -49.85 22.50
N PHE A 150 -22.51 -49.77 21.64
CA PHE A 150 -21.70 -50.91 21.26
C PHE A 150 -20.89 -51.46 22.44
N ASP A 151 -20.30 -50.58 23.25
CA ASP A 151 -19.60 -50.98 24.48
C ASP A 151 -20.56 -51.63 25.50
N GLU A 152 -21.77 -51.06 25.68
CA GLU A 152 -22.84 -51.65 26.49
C GLU A 152 -23.26 -53.04 25.97
N PHE A 153 -23.32 -53.24 24.64
CA PHE A 153 -23.63 -54.52 24.03
C PHE A 153 -22.50 -55.56 24.21
N MET A 154 -21.24 -55.15 24.02
CA MET A 154 -20.08 -56.03 24.21
C MET A 154 -19.94 -56.49 25.66
N THR A 155 -20.25 -55.62 26.63
CA THR A 155 -20.27 -55.99 28.06
C THR A 155 -21.40 -56.96 28.41
N GLN A 156 -22.57 -56.88 27.76
CA GLN A 156 -23.64 -57.88 27.90
C GLN A 156 -23.25 -59.25 27.32
N ILE A 157 -22.60 -59.29 26.15
CA ILE A 157 -22.11 -60.55 25.57
C ILE A 157 -21.06 -61.19 26.48
N ALA A 158 -20.10 -60.40 26.98
CA ALA A 158 -19.02 -60.92 27.83
C ALA A 158 -19.53 -61.48 29.18
N SER A 159 -20.67 -61.00 29.69
CA SER A 159 -21.26 -61.47 30.95
C SER A 159 -22.19 -62.68 30.81
N ALA A 160 -22.71 -62.98 29.60
CA ALA A 160 -23.57 -64.14 29.34
C ALA A 160 -22.93 -65.54 29.55
N PRO A 161 -21.67 -65.83 29.15
CA PRO A 161 -21.12 -67.19 29.27
C PRO A 161 -20.86 -67.65 30.72
N ALA A 162 -20.80 -66.74 31.69
CA ALA A 162 -20.64 -67.10 33.10
C ALA A 162 -21.88 -67.80 33.69
N GLN A 163 -23.07 -67.61 33.11
CA GLN A 163 -24.30 -68.24 33.60
C GLN A 163 -24.52 -69.65 33.01
N ASN A 164 -23.99 -69.92 31.80
CA ASN A 164 -24.12 -71.25 31.18
C ASN A 164 -23.04 -72.24 31.63
N ALA A 165 -21.87 -71.76 32.08
CA ALA A 165 -20.83 -72.62 32.66
C ALA A 165 -21.24 -73.27 34.01
N ALA A 166 -22.25 -72.74 34.70
CA ALA A 166 -22.80 -73.36 35.92
C ALA A 166 -23.83 -74.48 35.62
N ALA A 167 -24.35 -74.57 34.39
CA ALA A 167 -25.30 -75.61 33.98
C ALA A 167 -24.62 -76.78 33.23
N GLU A 168 -23.42 -76.60 32.70
CA GLU A 168 -22.73 -77.61 31.87
C GLU A 168 -21.78 -78.53 32.65
N ALA A 169 -21.61 -78.32 33.97
CA ALA A 169 -20.91 -79.26 34.86
C ALA A 169 -21.71 -80.55 35.16
N ALA A 170 -22.90 -80.75 34.56
CA ALA A 170 -23.73 -81.94 34.73
C ALA A 170 -23.91 -82.80 33.45
N ALA A 171 -23.26 -82.47 32.32
CA ALA A 171 -23.47 -83.17 31.04
C ALA A 171 -22.18 -83.67 30.36
N ALA A 172 -21.11 -83.90 31.13
CA ALA A 172 -19.88 -84.52 30.63
C ALA A 172 -20.01 -86.05 30.50
N ALA A 173 -20.74 -86.52 29.49
CA ALA A 173 -20.61 -87.89 28.95
C ALA A 173 -21.25 -88.03 27.55
N ALA A 174 -20.63 -87.48 26.50
CA ALA A 174 -20.82 -87.97 25.13
C ALA A 174 -19.62 -87.60 24.23
N PRO A 175 -19.19 -88.50 23.32
CA PRO A 175 -18.06 -88.28 22.41
C PRO A 175 -18.51 -87.85 21.00
N SER A 176 -17.53 -87.33 20.23
CA SER A 176 -17.55 -87.12 18.76
C SER A 176 -18.43 -85.96 18.27
N SER A 177 -18.11 -85.22 17.21
CA SER A 177 -17.19 -85.42 16.08
C SER A 177 -16.98 -84.09 15.34
N ASN A 178 -15.78 -83.97 14.77
CA ASN A 178 -15.35 -83.10 13.67
C ASN A 178 -16.46 -82.73 12.66
N PRO A 179 -16.52 -81.47 12.19
CA PRO A 179 -16.14 -81.27 10.79
C PRO A 179 -15.34 -79.99 10.53
N GLU A 180 -14.13 -80.21 10.03
CA GLU A 180 -13.52 -79.57 8.85
C GLU A 180 -14.44 -78.61 8.06
N ILE A 181 -14.32 -77.31 8.33
CA ILE A 181 -14.83 -76.24 7.45
C ILE A 181 -13.65 -75.40 6.96
N LYS A 182 -13.25 -75.76 5.74
CA LYS A 182 -12.69 -74.95 4.65
C LYS A 182 -12.21 -73.54 5.00
N ALA A 183 -10.89 -73.38 4.85
CA ALA A 183 -10.21 -72.12 4.58
C ALA A 183 -10.97 -71.31 3.50
N VAL A 184 -11.48 -70.15 3.91
CA VAL A 184 -11.86 -69.07 3.00
C VAL A 184 -10.60 -68.25 2.75
N ASP A 185 -10.09 -68.39 1.53
CA ASP A 185 -9.02 -67.61 0.93
C ASP A 185 -9.39 -66.11 0.96
N LEU A 186 -8.72 -65.37 1.84
CA LEU A 186 -8.81 -63.91 1.94
C LEU A 186 -7.77 -63.27 1.01
N ASN A 187 -7.92 -63.53 -0.29
CA ASN A 187 -7.23 -62.81 -1.34
C ASN A 187 -8.17 -61.79 -1.98
N GLN A 188 -7.62 -60.62 -2.29
CA GLN A 188 -8.21 -59.49 -3.03
C GLN A 188 -8.97 -58.44 -2.20
N VAL A 189 -8.19 -57.67 -1.43
CA VAL A 189 -8.41 -56.22 -1.41
C VAL A 189 -7.57 -55.64 -2.56
N PRO A 190 -8.16 -54.91 -3.53
CA PRO A 190 -7.37 -54.25 -4.56
C PRO A 190 -6.48 -53.20 -3.93
N SER A 191 -5.17 -53.41 -4.10
CA SER A 191 -4.12 -52.42 -3.95
C SER A 191 -4.42 -51.23 -4.85
N ALA A 192 -5.20 -50.27 -4.34
CA ALA A 192 -5.37 -48.97 -4.95
C ALA A 192 -4.02 -48.24 -4.87
N ALA A 193 -3.48 -47.93 -6.04
CA ALA A 193 -2.25 -47.20 -6.25
C ALA A 193 -2.13 -46.00 -5.30
N GLN A 194 -1.11 -46.05 -4.45
CA GLN A 194 -0.51 -44.85 -3.87
C GLN A 194 -0.02 -43.98 -5.02
N ALA A 195 -0.84 -42.99 -5.37
CA ALA A 195 -0.33 -41.80 -6.02
C ALA A 195 0.60 -41.10 -5.02
N PRO A 196 1.80 -40.65 -5.43
CA PRO A 196 2.67 -39.86 -4.58
C PRO A 196 1.96 -38.54 -4.26
N GLN A 197 1.43 -38.42 -3.04
CA GLN A 197 1.10 -37.12 -2.49
C GLN A 197 2.42 -36.35 -2.34
N PRO A 198 2.55 -35.14 -2.90
CA PRO A 198 3.65 -34.27 -2.52
C PRO A 198 3.51 -33.98 -1.02
N GLU A 199 4.49 -34.40 -0.23
CA GLU A 199 4.78 -33.85 1.09
C GLU A 199 5.02 -32.35 0.89
N ILE A 200 3.94 -31.58 0.94
CA ILE A 200 4.04 -30.16 1.23
C ILE A 200 4.15 -30.10 2.74
N THR A 201 5.39 -30.16 3.22
CA THR A 201 5.77 -29.69 4.56
C THR A 201 5.47 -28.20 4.61
N VAL A 202 4.20 -27.85 4.85
CA VAL A 202 3.85 -26.53 5.36
C VAL A 202 4.28 -26.57 6.82
N SER A 203 5.48 -26.07 7.09
CA SER A 203 5.90 -25.69 8.44
C SER A 203 4.94 -24.59 8.91
N ASP A 204 3.83 -25.02 9.48
CA ASP A 204 2.81 -24.19 10.12
C ASP A 204 3.23 -23.98 11.59
N GLU A 205 4.40 -23.36 11.77
CA GLU A 205 4.92 -22.91 13.06
C GLU A 205 5.59 -21.55 12.89
N ALA A 206 4.74 -20.52 12.77
CA ALA A 206 5.01 -19.19 13.31
C ALA A 206 3.74 -18.33 13.23
N ARG A 207 2.69 -18.74 13.94
CA ARG A 207 1.64 -17.79 14.34
C ARG A 207 2.23 -16.89 15.44
N VAL A 208 3.04 -15.93 15.01
CA VAL A 208 3.51 -14.82 15.85
C VAL A 208 2.27 -14.05 16.26
N THR A 209 1.82 -14.29 17.48
CA THR A 209 0.97 -13.35 18.19
C THR A 209 1.76 -12.04 18.27
N PRO A 210 1.22 -10.88 17.86
CA PRO A 210 1.87 -9.60 18.07
C PRO A 210 1.97 -9.37 19.57
N GLN A 211 3.08 -9.80 20.15
CA GLN A 211 3.45 -9.44 21.50
C GLN A 211 3.77 -7.96 21.44
N GLU A 212 2.87 -7.16 22.01
CA GLU A 212 2.96 -5.71 22.16
C GLU A 212 4.19 -5.41 23.03
N ALA A 213 5.36 -5.41 22.40
CA ALA A 213 6.65 -5.18 23.03
C ALA A 213 6.77 -3.69 23.37
N PRO A 214 7.30 -3.36 24.56
CA PRO A 214 7.36 -2.00 25.04
C PRO A 214 8.25 -1.12 24.15
N LEU A 215 7.68 0.03 23.81
CA LEU A 215 8.18 1.16 23.03
C LEU A 215 9.61 1.58 23.42
N LEU A 216 10.59 1.01 22.74
CA LEU A 216 11.83 1.68 22.38
C LEU A 216 12.05 1.36 20.90
N ASN A 217 11.34 2.08 20.03
CA ASN A 217 11.41 1.96 18.56
C ASN A 217 12.77 2.43 18.05
N GLN A 218 13.83 1.73 18.43
CA GLN A 218 15.11 1.89 17.79
C GLN A 218 15.02 1.22 16.42
N PRO A 219 15.57 1.85 15.36
CA PRO A 219 15.65 1.24 14.05
C PRO A 219 16.40 -0.10 14.13
N GLN A 220 15.79 -1.15 13.59
CA GLN A 220 16.26 -2.53 13.60
C GLN A 220 15.96 -3.21 12.27
N VAL A 221 16.81 -4.17 11.92
CA VAL A 221 16.63 -5.02 10.74
C VAL A 221 15.47 -5.99 10.98
N MET A 222 14.45 -5.97 10.11
CA MET A 222 13.28 -6.86 10.20
C MET A 222 13.44 -8.14 9.39
N THR A 223 13.93 -8.04 8.15
CA THR A 223 14.01 -9.18 7.23
C THR A 223 15.21 -9.01 6.31
N ILE A 224 15.84 -10.13 5.96
CA ILE A 224 17.07 -10.13 5.17
C ILE A 224 16.88 -11.04 3.97
N ASN A 225 17.15 -10.51 2.77
CA ASN A 225 17.12 -11.29 1.54
C ASN A 225 18.48 -11.24 0.82
N ARG A 226 19.38 -12.13 1.23
CA ARG A 226 20.75 -12.25 0.68
C ARG A 226 20.77 -12.68 -0.79
N LYS A 227 19.72 -13.34 -1.29
CA LYS A 227 19.64 -13.73 -2.70
C LYS A 227 19.55 -12.51 -3.63
N PHE A 228 18.98 -11.41 -3.14
CA PHE A 228 18.80 -10.17 -3.87
C PHE A 228 19.54 -8.98 -3.24
N ASN A 229 20.43 -9.23 -2.27
CA ASN A 229 21.23 -8.22 -1.56
C ASN A 229 20.44 -7.05 -0.97
N PHE A 230 19.25 -7.29 -0.42
CA PHE A 230 18.47 -6.24 0.26
C PHE A 230 18.05 -6.65 1.67
N VAL A 231 17.79 -5.64 2.50
CA VAL A 231 17.27 -5.75 3.86
C VAL A 231 16.08 -4.83 4.04
N VAL A 232 15.17 -5.20 4.95
CA VAL A 232 14.04 -4.36 5.36
C VAL A 232 14.31 -3.86 6.78
N VAL A 233 14.19 -2.55 7.00
CA VAL A 233 14.41 -1.89 8.29
C VAL A 233 13.11 -1.26 8.76
N ASN A 234 12.78 -1.37 10.05
CA ASN A 234 11.58 -0.74 10.67
C ASN A 234 11.70 0.79 10.83
N ALA A 235 12.42 1.46 9.93
CA ALA A 235 12.56 2.90 9.87
C ALA A 235 12.25 3.40 8.45
N GLY A 236 11.55 4.53 8.36
CA GLY A 236 10.99 5.07 7.12
C GLY A 236 10.83 6.59 7.16
N LEU A 237 9.85 7.14 6.44
CA LEU A 237 9.56 8.58 6.40
C LEU A 237 9.30 9.17 7.79
N ASN A 238 8.61 8.43 8.65
CA ASN A 238 8.32 8.86 10.03
C ASN A 238 9.59 9.04 10.87
N HIS A 239 10.70 8.45 10.42
CA HIS A 239 12.02 8.54 11.05
C HIS A 239 12.95 9.52 10.30
N SER A 240 12.40 10.39 9.44
CA SER A 240 13.13 11.39 8.66
C SER A 240 14.22 10.81 7.74
N LEU A 241 14.00 9.60 7.23
CA LEU A 241 14.86 8.98 6.21
C LEU A 241 14.50 9.46 4.81
N LYS A 242 15.48 9.47 3.91
CA LYS A 242 15.31 9.79 2.49
C LYS A 242 15.85 8.67 1.60
N MET A 243 15.33 8.60 0.38
CA MET A 243 15.88 7.72 -0.67
C MET A 243 17.36 8.07 -0.91
N GLY A 244 18.23 7.07 -0.95
CA GLY A 244 19.67 7.22 -1.08
C GLY A 244 20.42 7.53 0.22
N ASP A 245 19.74 7.69 1.37
CA ASP A 245 20.43 7.77 2.66
C ASP A 245 21.18 6.46 2.94
N ARG A 246 22.38 6.59 3.53
CA ARG A 246 23.19 5.45 3.98
C ARG A 246 22.97 5.20 5.47
N LEU A 247 22.76 3.94 5.80
CA LEU A 247 22.57 3.48 7.17
C LEU A 247 23.68 2.50 7.54
N ARG A 248 24.09 2.56 8.80
CA ARG A 248 25.07 1.66 9.40
C ARG A 248 24.33 0.65 10.27
N ILE A 249 24.62 -0.64 10.06
CA ILE A 249 24.08 -1.73 10.87
C ILE A 249 25.11 -2.10 11.94
N GLU A 250 24.66 -2.15 13.19
CA GLU A 250 25.49 -2.43 14.35
C GLU A 250 24.93 -3.57 15.21
N ARG A 251 25.83 -4.43 15.72
CA ARG A 251 25.52 -5.43 16.75
C ARG A 251 26.47 -5.23 17.91
N ALA A 252 25.91 -5.02 19.10
CA ALA A 252 26.69 -4.74 20.31
C ALA A 252 27.68 -3.56 20.13
N GLY A 253 27.25 -2.49 19.44
CA GLY A 253 28.04 -1.27 19.20
C GLY A 253 29.21 -1.44 18.22
N LYS A 254 29.25 -2.54 17.46
CA LYS A 254 30.22 -2.74 16.38
C LYS A 254 29.51 -2.65 15.04
N SER A 255 30.04 -1.78 14.17
CA SER A 255 29.58 -1.68 12.78
C SER A 255 29.90 -2.97 12.02
N ILE A 256 28.86 -3.61 11.50
CA ILE A 256 28.94 -4.86 10.73
C ILE A 256 28.82 -4.60 9.23
N ALA A 257 27.88 -3.74 8.84
CA ALA A 257 27.53 -3.51 7.46
C ALA A 257 27.07 -2.07 7.21
N ALA A 258 27.10 -1.67 5.95
CA ALA A 258 26.53 -0.42 5.45
C ALA A 258 25.49 -0.73 4.38
N VAL A 259 24.33 -0.07 4.46
CA VAL A 259 23.20 -0.25 3.52
C VAL A 259 22.73 1.10 2.98
N GLU A 260 22.18 1.12 1.77
CA GLU A 260 21.67 2.34 1.11
C GLU A 260 20.19 2.19 0.78
N ILE A 261 19.36 3.18 1.13
CA ILE A 261 17.90 3.10 0.98
C ILE A 261 17.50 3.19 -0.50
N GLU A 262 16.90 2.12 -1.02
CA GLU A 262 16.38 2.03 -2.40
C GLU A 262 14.87 2.22 -2.50
N LYS A 263 14.11 1.83 -1.48
CA LYS A 263 12.66 2.08 -1.42
C LYS A 263 12.29 2.54 -0.02
N LEU A 264 11.44 3.56 0.04
CA LEU A 264 11.06 4.22 1.27
C LEU A 264 9.54 4.17 1.43
N TYR A 265 9.09 3.75 2.60
CA TYR A 265 7.68 3.74 3.03
C TYR A 265 7.54 4.55 4.33
N ASP A 266 6.31 4.68 4.84
CA ASP A 266 6.04 5.50 6.03
C ASP A 266 6.72 4.96 7.30
N SER A 267 6.56 3.66 7.56
CA SER A 267 7.02 2.98 8.77
C SER A 267 8.27 2.12 8.58
N PHE A 268 8.65 1.79 7.35
CA PHE A 268 9.80 0.94 7.05
C PHE A 268 10.48 1.36 5.74
N SER A 269 11.66 0.80 5.47
CA SER A 269 12.41 1.01 4.23
C SER A 269 13.05 -0.29 3.77
N ALA A 270 13.25 -0.41 2.46
CA ALA A 270 14.08 -1.46 1.88
C ALA A 270 15.38 -0.83 1.39
N ALA A 271 16.50 -1.41 1.81
CA ALA A 271 17.84 -0.92 1.56
C ALA A 271 18.71 -2.02 0.94
N THR A 272 19.60 -1.64 0.02
CA THR A 272 20.57 -2.53 -0.62
C THR A 272 21.85 -2.60 0.21
N ILE A 273 22.42 -3.80 0.34
CA ILE A 273 23.66 -4.03 1.09
C ILE A 273 24.85 -3.52 0.26
N VAL A 274 25.56 -2.51 0.77
CA VAL A 274 26.73 -1.89 0.11
C VAL A 274 28.02 -2.56 0.57
N GLU A 275 28.17 -2.77 1.87
CA GLU A 275 29.36 -3.38 2.47
C GLU A 275 28.93 -4.32 3.60
N GLU A 276 29.46 -5.54 3.64
CA GLU A 276 29.23 -6.51 4.71
C GLU A 276 30.56 -7.17 5.11
N LYS A 277 30.87 -7.19 6.40
CA LYS A 277 32.08 -7.86 6.92
C LYS A 277 31.91 -9.38 6.90
N SER A 278 32.85 -10.09 6.26
CA SER A 278 32.76 -11.54 6.00
C SER A 278 32.71 -12.45 7.23
N GLY A 279 32.97 -11.94 8.44
CA GLY A 279 32.94 -12.70 9.70
C GLY A 279 31.65 -12.56 10.50
N ASP A 280 30.87 -11.51 10.25
CA ASP A 280 29.70 -11.16 11.03
C ASP A 280 28.52 -10.91 10.07
N PRO A 281 27.79 -11.94 9.63
CA PRO A 281 26.64 -11.72 8.76
C PRO A 281 25.55 -10.90 9.47
N ILE A 282 24.92 -9.96 8.74
CA ILE A 282 23.71 -9.25 9.19
C ILE A 282 22.64 -10.26 9.64
N GLN A 283 21.98 -10.00 10.78
CA GLN A 283 20.89 -10.81 11.34
C GLN A 283 19.68 -9.93 11.67
N GLU A 284 18.50 -10.55 11.74
CA GLU A 284 17.28 -9.87 12.15
C GLU A 284 17.41 -9.40 13.60
N GLY A 285 16.93 -8.19 13.88
CA GLY A 285 17.08 -7.52 15.18
C GLY A 285 18.36 -6.70 15.36
N ASP A 286 19.29 -6.71 14.41
CA ASP A 286 20.47 -5.82 14.46
C ASP A 286 20.03 -4.35 14.46
N SER A 287 20.71 -3.51 15.25
CA SER A 287 20.41 -2.08 15.36
C SER A 287 20.88 -1.32 14.12
N VAL A 288 20.14 -0.30 13.74
CA VAL A 288 20.43 0.54 12.58
C VAL A 288 20.58 2.00 13.00
N GLU A 289 21.66 2.64 12.58
CA GLU A 289 21.94 4.05 12.81
C GLU A 289 22.16 4.78 11.48
N LYS A 290 21.80 6.06 11.41
CA LYS A 290 22.06 6.89 10.23
C LYS A 290 23.56 7.21 10.18
N ALA A 291 24.22 6.88 9.06
CA ALA A 291 25.67 7.02 8.88
C ALA A 291 26.13 8.48 8.72
#